data_AF-L0J7Y4-F1
#
_entry.id   AF-L0J7Y4-F1
#
_cell.length_a   1.000
_cell.length_b   1.000
_cell.length_c   1.000
_cell.angle_alpha   90.00
_cell.angle_beta   90.00
_cell.angle_gamma   90.00
#
_symmetry.space_group_name_H-M   'P 1'
#
loop_
_entity.id
_entity.type
_entity.pdbx_description
1 polymer ?
#
loop_
_entity_poly.entity_id
_entity_poly.type
_entity_poly.pdbx_seq_one_letter_code
_entity_poly.pdbx_strand_id
1 'polypeptide(L)'
;MSSNKKQVIAALDAAEASYRQLAALPLEALTRPEKTELLKRLGEIDKKMVALDRRLIGQLITQDDPAMFGWTSWADVLSRRLRISPGEAQKRIAEAMSA
;
A
#
# COMPACT_ATOMS: atom_id res chain seq x y z
N MET A 1 10.08 -15.73 16.67
CA MET A 1 9.63 -14.69 15.72
C MET A 1 10.34 -14.89 14.39
N SER A 2 9.61 -15.41 13.40
CA SER A 2 10.15 -16.05 12.19
C SER A 2 10.95 -15.09 11.30
N SER A 3 12.01 -15.60 10.68
CA SER A 3 12.87 -14.89 9.72
C SER A 3 12.08 -14.11 8.66
N ASN A 4 10.92 -14.64 8.24
CA ASN A 4 10.02 -14.03 7.26
C ASN A 4 9.52 -12.62 7.65
N LYS A 5 9.07 -12.42 8.91
CA LYS A 5 8.63 -11.08 9.36
C LYS A 5 9.75 -10.06 9.25
N LYS A 6 10.97 -10.44 9.64
CA LYS A 6 12.14 -9.55 9.56
C LYS A 6 12.48 -9.21 8.11
N GLN A 7 12.40 -10.19 7.21
CA GLN A 7 12.62 -9.98 5.78
C GLN A 7 11.60 -9.03 5.16
N VAL A 8 10.31 -9.17 5.51
CA VAL A 8 9.24 -8.27 5.04
C VAL A 8 9.48 -6.83 5.51
N ILE A 9 9.78 -6.64 6.79
CA ILE A 9 10.04 -5.30 7.34
C ILE A 9 11.31 -4.68 6.72
N ALA A 10 12.40 -5.43 6.62
CA ALA A 10 13.62 -4.93 5.98
C ALA A 10 13.41 -4.53 4.51
N ALA A 11 12.59 -5.28 3.77
CA ALA A 11 12.24 -4.93 2.40
C ALA A 11 11.39 -3.65 2.32
N LEU A 12 10.45 -3.46 3.26
CA LEU A 12 9.65 -2.24 3.35
C LEU A 12 10.53 -1.03 3.70
N ASP A 13 11.39 -1.16 4.71
CA ASP A 13 12.33 -0.11 5.12
C ASP A 13 13.23 0.33 3.94
N ALA A 14 13.72 -0.63 3.14
CA ALA A 14 14.52 -0.36 1.96
C ALA A 14 13.72 0.35 0.85
N ALA A 15 12.46 0.00 0.66
CA ALA A 15 11.57 0.66 -0.28
C ALA A 15 11.29 2.12 0.14
N GLU A 16 11.00 2.35 1.42
CA GLU A 16 10.79 3.70 1.98
C GLU A 16 12.05 4.56 1.92
N ALA A 17 13.22 3.98 2.17
CA ALA A 17 14.50 4.66 2.02
C ALA A 17 14.76 5.07 0.56
N SER A 18 14.50 4.17 -0.39
CA SER A 18 14.65 4.44 -1.83
C SER A 18 13.70 5.54 -2.30
N TYR A 19 12.45 5.53 -1.82
CA TYR A 19 11.48 6.59 -2.12
C TYR A 19 11.94 7.95 -1.57
N ARG A 20 12.40 8.00 -0.31
CA ARG A 20 12.96 9.22 0.29
C ARG A 20 14.15 9.76 -0.49
N GLN A 21 15.04 8.87 -0.93
CA GLN A 21 16.18 9.26 -1.77
C GLN A 21 15.71 9.88 -3.09
N LEU A 22 14.75 9.25 -3.79
CA LEU A 22 14.21 9.77 -5.04
C LEU A 22 13.54 11.14 -4.86
N ALA A 23 12.76 11.31 -3.78
CA ALA A 23 12.07 12.56 -3.47
C ALA A 23 13.02 13.72 -3.10
N ALA A 24 14.26 13.41 -2.72
CA ALA A 24 15.27 14.42 -2.39
C ALA A 24 16.08 14.90 -3.60
N LEU A 25 15.93 14.27 -4.78
CA LEU A 25 16.65 14.66 -5.99
C LEU A 25 16.01 15.89 -6.66
N PRO A 26 16.80 16.85 -7.19
CA PRO A 26 16.27 17.98 -7.93
C PRO A 26 15.64 17.51 -9.25
N LEU A 27 14.39 17.87 -9.48
CA LEU A 27 13.63 17.50 -10.69
C LEU A 27 13.68 18.60 -11.76
N GLU A 28 14.21 19.77 -11.43
CA GLU A 28 14.30 20.94 -12.31
C GLU A 28 15.25 20.69 -13.48
N ALA A 29 16.29 19.88 -13.26
CA ALA A 29 17.26 19.48 -14.27
C ALA A 29 16.69 18.54 -15.34
N LEU A 30 15.53 17.91 -15.07
CA LEU A 30 14.88 17.00 -16.02
C LEU A 30 14.13 17.78 -17.10
N THR A 31 14.33 17.35 -18.35
CA THR A 31 13.55 17.77 -19.50
C THR A 31 12.10 17.27 -19.41
N ARG A 32 11.21 17.82 -20.24
CA ARG A 32 9.81 17.37 -20.33
C ARG A 32 9.65 15.86 -20.63
N PRO A 33 10.36 15.27 -21.62
CA PRO A 33 10.25 13.83 -21.88
C PRO A 33 10.75 13.00 -20.69
N GLU A 34 11.83 13.40 -20.02
CA GLU A 34 12.36 12.69 -18.85
C GLU A 34 11.39 12.72 -17.67
N LYS A 35 10.74 13.86 -17.41
CA LYS A 35 9.68 13.98 -16.40
C LYS A 35 8.50 13.06 -16.69
N THR A 36 8.11 12.96 -17.96
CA THR A 36 6.99 12.12 -18.39
C THR A 36 7.33 10.65 -18.21
N GLU A 37 8.55 10.24 -18.55
CA GLU A 37 9.02 8.88 -18.34
C GLU A 37 9.12 8.53 -16.85
N LEU A 38 9.60 9.46 -16.03
CA LEU A 38 9.62 9.28 -14.58
C LEU A 38 8.20 9.08 -14.00
N LEU A 39 7.22 9.87 -14.45
CA LEU A 39 5.82 9.72 -14.03
C LEU A 39 5.25 8.35 -14.40
N LYS A 40 5.54 7.84 -15.61
CA LYS A 40 5.12 6.48 -16.02
C LYS A 40 5.70 5.43 -15.08
N ARG A 41 6.99 5.51 -14.78
CA ARG A 41 7.67 4.56 -13.89
C ARG A 41 7.14 4.62 -12.45
N LEU A 42 6.87 5.81 -11.94
CA LEU A 42 6.22 6.00 -10.64
C LEU A 42 4.81 5.39 -10.63
N GLY A 43 4.03 5.58 -11.71
CA GLY A 43 2.72 4.96 -11.86
C GLY A 43 2.77 3.42 -11.86
N GLU A 44 3.78 2.82 -12.49
CA GLU A 44 3.97 1.36 -12.43
C GLU A 44 4.36 0.85 -11.03
N ILE A 45 5.10 1.66 -10.26
CA ILE A 45 5.38 1.35 -8.84
C ILE A 45 4.10 1.45 -8.03
N ASP A 46 3.30 2.51 -8.22
CA ASP A 46 2.03 2.72 -7.52
C ASP A 46 1.06 1.55 -7.76
N LYS A 47 0.91 1.10 -9.01
CA LYS A 47 0.11 -0.09 -9.35
C LYS A 47 0.56 -1.35 -8.60
N LYS A 48 1.88 -1.57 -8.47
CA LYS A 48 2.43 -2.70 -7.71
C LYS A 48 2.16 -2.58 -6.22
N MET A 49 2.26 -1.37 -5.67
CA MET A 49 1.93 -1.10 -4.27
C MET A 49 0.45 -1.33 -3.99
N VAL A 50 -0.44 -0.87 -4.87
CA VAL A 50 -1.89 -1.13 -4.78
C VAL A 50 -2.19 -2.62 -4.86
N ALA A 51 -1.53 -3.37 -5.76
CA ALA A 51 -1.70 -4.82 -5.84
C ALA A 51 -1.24 -5.54 -4.56
N LEU A 52 -0.14 -5.09 -3.94
CA LEU A 52 0.33 -5.60 -2.67
C LEU A 52 -0.64 -5.29 -1.52
N ASP A 53 -1.17 -4.05 -1.47
CA ASP A 53 -2.19 -3.63 -0.49
C ASP A 53 -3.44 -4.49 -0.59
N ARG A 54 -3.98 -4.65 -1.80
CA ARG A 54 -5.14 -5.53 -2.08
C ARG A 54 -4.91 -6.95 -1.61
N ARG A 55 -3.74 -7.55 -1.89
CA ARG A 55 -3.42 -8.90 -1.44
C ARG A 55 -3.36 -8.99 0.09
N LEU A 56 -2.77 -8.00 0.76
CA LEU A 56 -2.68 -7.97 2.22
C LEU A 56 -4.07 -7.82 2.86
N ILE A 57 -4.89 -6.91 2.34
CA ILE A 57 -6.28 -6.72 2.77
C ILE A 57 -7.10 -7.99 2.54
N GLY A 58 -6.98 -8.62 1.38
CA GLY A 58 -7.67 -9.89 1.07
C GLY A 58 -7.27 -11.02 2.03
N GLN A 59 -5.98 -11.15 2.35
CA GLN A 59 -5.52 -12.12 3.35
C GLN A 59 -6.09 -11.82 4.74
N LEU A 60 -6.05 -10.57 5.18
CA LEU A 60 -6.60 -10.14 6.46
C LEU A 60 -8.11 -10.47 6.56
N ILE A 61 -8.87 -10.17 5.51
CA ILE A 61 -10.33 -10.40 5.50
C ILE A 61 -10.69 -11.88 5.45
N THR A 62 -9.90 -12.70 4.75
CA THR A 62 -10.18 -14.13 4.56
C THR A 62 -9.68 -15.00 5.71
N GLN A 63 -8.70 -14.54 6.48
CA GLN A 63 -8.07 -15.32 7.54
C GLN A 63 -8.57 -14.96 8.94
N ASP A 64 -9.18 -13.79 9.10
CA ASP A 64 -9.62 -13.26 10.40
C ASP A 64 -11.08 -12.80 10.39
N ASP A 65 -11.61 -12.54 11.59
CA ASP A 65 -12.94 -11.97 11.82
C ASP A 65 -12.79 -10.54 12.37
N PRO A 66 -13.55 -9.54 11.88
CA PRO A 66 -13.48 -8.17 12.38
C PRO A 66 -13.77 -8.05 13.89
N ALA A 67 -14.54 -8.98 14.47
CA ALA A 67 -14.83 -9.03 15.90
C ALA A 67 -13.58 -9.23 16.75
N MET A 68 -12.54 -9.90 16.22
CA MET A 68 -11.24 -10.03 16.90
C MET A 68 -10.55 -8.66 17.10
N PHE A 69 -10.96 -7.65 16.34
CA PHE A 69 -10.48 -6.28 16.46
C PHE A 69 -11.45 -5.36 17.21
N GLY A 70 -12.57 -5.90 17.74
CA GLY A 70 -13.60 -5.15 18.46
C GLY A 70 -14.56 -4.38 17.56
N TRP A 71 -14.70 -4.76 16.29
CA TRP A 71 -15.58 -4.11 15.31
C TRP A 71 -16.52 -5.11 14.64
N THR A 72 -17.63 -4.61 14.12
CA THR A 72 -18.63 -5.43 13.42
C THR A 72 -18.38 -5.54 11.92
N SER A 73 -17.47 -4.72 11.36
CA SER A 73 -17.16 -4.73 9.93
C SER A 73 -15.68 -4.48 9.65
N TRP A 74 -15.16 -5.10 8.58
CA TRP A 74 -13.81 -4.84 8.10
C TRP A 74 -13.61 -3.39 7.62
N ALA A 75 -14.67 -2.74 7.13
CA ALA A 75 -14.61 -1.33 6.75
C ALA A 75 -14.29 -0.44 7.95
N ASP A 76 -14.88 -0.70 9.12
CA ASP A 76 -14.59 0.04 10.34
C ASP A 76 -13.17 -0.25 10.86
N VAL A 77 -12.74 -1.52 10.83
CA VAL A 77 -11.38 -1.92 11.20
C VAL A 77 -10.36 -1.15 10.36
N LEU A 78 -10.48 -1.21 9.02
CA LEU A 78 -9.54 -0.56 8.11
C LEU A 78 -9.62 0.97 8.18
N SER A 79 -10.82 1.54 8.25
CA SER A 79 -11.01 2.99 8.40
C SER A 79 -10.28 3.50 9.65
N ARG A 80 -10.46 2.81 10.79
CA ARG A 80 -9.82 3.22 12.04
C ARG A 80 -8.31 3.00 12.04
N ARG A 81 -7.84 1.85 11.55
CA ARG A 81 -6.42 1.47 11.58
C ARG A 81 -5.58 2.22 10.56
N LEU A 82 -6.09 2.42 9.35
CA LEU A 82 -5.40 3.11 8.26
C LEU A 82 -5.68 4.62 8.23
N ARG A 83 -6.60 5.11 9.09
CA ARG A 83 -7.03 6.51 9.14
C ARG A 83 -7.58 7.01 7.80
N ILE A 84 -8.38 6.17 7.15
CA ILE A 84 -9.07 6.46 5.89
C ILE A 84 -10.57 6.58 6.12
N SER A 85 -11.30 7.18 5.17
CA SER A 85 -12.75 7.23 5.27
C SER A 85 -13.37 5.82 5.16
N PRO A 86 -14.56 5.58 5.72
CA PRO A 86 -15.26 4.31 5.56
C PRO A 86 -15.52 3.95 4.08
N GLY A 87 -15.81 4.94 3.23
CA GLY A 87 -16.00 4.74 1.80
C GLY A 87 -14.71 4.29 1.07
N GLU A 88 -13.57 4.86 1.44
CA GLU A 88 -12.27 4.40 0.91
C GLU A 88 -11.92 3.00 1.41
N ALA A 89 -12.23 2.69 2.68
CA ALA A 89 -12.07 1.34 3.21
C ALA A 89 -12.93 0.32 2.45
N GLN A 90 -14.21 0.63 2.23
CA GLN A 90 -15.13 -0.21 1.43
C GLN A 90 -14.63 -0.42 0.00
N LYS A 91 -14.13 0.64 -0.64
CA LYS A 91 -13.55 0.56 -1.98
C LYS A 91 -12.37 -0.40 -2.00
N ARG A 92 -11.41 -0.27 -1.07
CA ARG A 92 -10.25 -1.17 -1.00
C ARG A 92 -10.64 -2.62 -0.73
N ILE A 93 -11.65 -2.84 0.10
CA ILE A 93 -12.21 -4.18 0.35
C ILE A 93 -12.78 -4.76 -0.95
N ALA A 94 -13.64 -4.02 -1.65
CA ALA A 94 -14.25 -4.47 -2.90
C ALA A 94 -13.17 -4.78 -3.95
N GLU A 95 -12.17 -3.92 -4.08
CA GLU A 95 -11.04 -4.14 -4.98
C GLU A 95 -10.22 -5.37 -4.60
N ALA A 96 -9.96 -5.61 -3.31
CA ALA A 96 -9.23 -6.78 -2.81
C ALA A 96 -10.00 -8.10 -3.03
N MET A 97 -11.33 -8.06 -2.99
CA MET A 97 -12.19 -9.24 -3.22
C MET A 97 -12.49 -9.50 -4.70
N SER A 98 -12.20 -8.53 -5.58
CA SER A 98 -12.44 -8.65 -7.02
C SER A 98 -11.26 -9.24 -7.82
N ALA A 99 -10.14 -9.53 -7.15
CA ALA A 99 -8.90 -10.05 -7.73
C ALA A 99 -8.77 -11.56 -7.50
#